data_AF-A0A7X9GTA7-F1
#
_entry.id   AF-A0A7X9GTA7-F1
#
_cell.length_a   1.000
_cell.length_b   1.000
_cell.length_c   1.000
_cell.angle_alpha   90.00
_cell.angle_beta   90.00
_cell.angle_gamma   90.00
#
_symmetry.space_group_name_H-M   'P 1'
#
loop_
_entity.id
_entity.type
_entity.pdbx_description
1 polymer ?
#
loop_
_entity_poly.entity_id
_entity_poly.type
_entity_poly.pdbx_seq_one_letter_code
_entity_poly.pdbx_strand_id
1 'polypeptide(L)'
;MISFDDRHGPSGAAPASAYPDLSVPDWYRDAKLGIFVHWGLYSVPAWADVLDRSDVTSENAYARHQYAEWYANTVRIEGSPTRARHEELYGLGRSYEDFADDWHPAPGSVEQIVG
;
A
#
# COMPACT_ATOMS: atom_id res chain seq x y z
N MET A 1 -8.73 3.33 -19.19
CA MET A 1 -9.64 3.80 -18.12
C MET A 1 -10.77 2.79 -18.05
N ILE A 2 -10.83 1.98 -16.97
CA ILE A 2 -11.95 1.06 -16.75
C ILE A 2 -13.13 1.94 -16.37
N SER A 3 -14.07 2.11 -17.29
CA SER A 3 -15.38 2.72 -17.00
C SER A 3 -16.33 1.58 -16.62
N PHE A 4 -17.06 1.78 -15.52
CA PHE A 4 -18.16 0.90 -15.08
C PHE A 4 -19.52 1.37 -15.65
N ASP A 5 -19.51 2.04 -16.80
CA ASP A 5 -20.73 2.61 -17.39
C ASP A 5 -21.70 1.53 -17.89
N ASP A 6 -21.19 0.35 -18.28
CA ASP A 6 -22.05 -0.79 -18.65
C ASP A 6 -22.49 -1.58 -17.41
N ARG A 7 -23.57 -1.10 -16.79
CA ARG A 7 -24.26 -1.83 -15.71
C ARG A 7 -24.93 -3.09 -16.27
N HIS A 8 -24.33 -4.26 -16.04
CA HIS A 8 -25.01 -5.54 -16.24
C HIS A 8 -25.77 -5.93 -14.95
N GLY A 9 -27.05 -5.56 -14.88
CA GLY A 9 -27.94 -5.93 -13.77
C GLY A 9 -29.42 -5.73 -14.13
N PRO A 10 -30.37 -6.28 -13.34
CA PRO A 10 -31.79 -6.15 -13.62
C PRO A 10 -32.21 -4.68 -13.66
N SER A 11 -32.97 -4.28 -14.68
CA SER A 11 -33.35 -2.89 -14.97
C SER A 11 -34.15 -2.16 -13.88
N GLY A 12 -34.53 -2.86 -12.80
CA GLY A 12 -35.21 -2.29 -11.63
C GLY A 12 -34.57 -2.61 -10.27
N ALA A 13 -33.37 -3.23 -10.24
CA ALA A 13 -32.75 -3.68 -8.99
C ALA A 13 -31.88 -2.62 -8.29
N ALA A 14 -31.54 -1.53 -8.96
CA ALA A 14 -30.79 -0.42 -8.37
C ALA A 14 -31.61 0.87 -8.49
N PRO A 15 -31.75 1.69 -7.43
CA PRO A 15 -32.18 3.07 -7.62
C PRO A 15 -31.26 3.71 -8.65
N ALA A 16 -31.80 4.54 -9.54
CA ALA A 16 -30.99 5.40 -10.40
C ALA A 16 -30.14 6.28 -9.47
N SER A 17 -28.92 5.84 -9.14
CA SER A 17 -27.96 6.67 -8.43
C SER A 17 -27.61 7.80 -9.38
N ALA A 18 -28.21 8.96 -9.13
CA ALA A 18 -27.72 10.20 -9.70
C ALA A 18 -26.32 10.40 -9.13
N TYR A 19 -25.30 10.22 -9.96
CA TYR A 19 -23.95 10.58 -9.55
C TYR A 19 -23.88 12.11 -9.41
N PRO A 20 -23.19 12.62 -8.38
CA PRO A 20 -22.95 14.05 -8.26
C PRO A 20 -22.12 14.55 -9.45
N ASP A 21 -22.10 15.87 -9.65
CA ASP A 21 -21.19 16.50 -10.60
C ASP A 21 -19.76 16.04 -10.33
N LEU A 22 -19.11 15.52 -11.38
CA LEU A 22 -17.74 14.99 -11.35
C LEU A 22 -16.70 16.09 -11.63
N SER A 23 -17.12 17.35 -11.71
CA SER A 23 -16.20 18.48 -11.87
C SER A 23 -15.18 18.52 -10.73
N VAL A 24 -13.91 18.65 -11.11
CA VAL A 24 -12.82 18.72 -10.13
C VAL A 24 -12.88 20.09 -9.43
N PRO A 25 -12.90 20.15 -8.09
CA PRO A 25 -12.97 21.42 -7.35
C PRO A 25 -11.84 22.39 -7.72
N ASP A 26 -12.13 23.69 -7.75
CA ASP A 26 -11.16 24.74 -8.10
C ASP A 26 -9.93 24.71 -7.17
N TRP A 27 -10.12 24.51 -5.86
CA TRP A 27 -9.00 24.46 -4.91
C TRP A 27 -7.98 23.35 -5.23
N TYR A 28 -8.45 22.18 -5.68
CA TYR A 28 -7.58 21.05 -6.03
C TYR A 28 -6.87 21.35 -7.34
N ARG A 29 -7.60 21.95 -8.30
CA ARG A 29 -6.99 22.43 -9.53
C ARG A 29 -5.91 23.46 -9.24
N ASP A 30 -6.11 24.37 -8.29
CA ASP A 30 -5.19 25.46 -7.96
C ASP A 30 -3.99 25.01 -7.11
N ALA A 31 -4.09 23.93 -6.33
CA ALA A 31 -3.05 23.47 -5.41
C ALA A 31 -1.73 23.04 -6.10
N LYS A 32 -1.82 22.35 -7.25
CA LYS A 32 -0.70 21.84 -8.10
C LYS A 32 0.29 20.84 -7.48
N LEU A 33 0.56 20.95 -6.18
CA LEU A 33 1.49 20.11 -5.43
C LEU A 33 0.79 19.57 -4.17
N GLY A 34 0.95 18.27 -3.93
CA GLY A 34 0.55 17.62 -2.70
C GLY A 34 1.66 16.67 -2.24
N ILE A 35 1.78 16.51 -0.92
CA ILE A 35 2.67 15.52 -0.33
C ILE A 35 1.84 14.30 0.07
N PHE A 36 2.33 13.12 -0.28
CA PHE A 36 1.71 11.87 0.12
C PHE A 36 2.64 11.09 1.05
N VAL A 37 2.09 10.58 2.15
CA VAL A 37 2.82 9.87 3.20
C VAL A 37 2.31 8.43 3.27
N HIS A 38 3.16 7.47 2.93
CA HIS A 38 2.96 6.05 3.23
C HIS A 38 3.65 5.74 4.55
N TRP A 39 2.88 5.69 5.63
CA TRP A 39 3.39 5.44 6.96
C TRP A 39 2.47 4.51 7.73
N GLY A 40 3.04 3.41 8.25
CA GLY A 40 2.30 2.38 8.99
C GLY A 40 3.25 1.28 9.44
N LEU A 41 2.71 0.15 9.92
CA LEU A 41 3.52 -0.94 10.50
C LEU A 41 4.64 -1.44 9.58
N TYR A 42 4.43 -1.45 8.26
CA TYR A 42 5.46 -1.78 7.27
C TYR A 42 6.69 -0.87 7.31
N SER A 43 6.58 0.33 7.89
CA SER A 43 7.71 1.23 8.13
C SER A 43 8.60 0.76 9.28
N VAL A 44 8.19 -0.20 10.12
CA VAL A 44 9.05 -0.84 11.13
C VAL A 44 10.14 -1.69 10.46
N PRO A 45 9.82 -2.71 9.63
CA PRO A 45 10.86 -3.46 8.94
C PRO A 45 11.54 -2.67 7.82
N ALA A 46 10.90 -1.60 7.31
CA ALA A 46 11.46 -0.61 6.38
C ALA A 46 12.22 -1.23 5.19
N TRP A 47 11.69 -2.31 4.61
CA TRP A 47 12.41 -3.10 3.62
C TRP A 47 11.52 -3.54 2.47
N ALA A 48 12.10 -3.50 1.28
CA ALA A 48 11.63 -4.18 0.08
C ALA A 48 12.86 -4.68 -0.68
N ASP A 49 12.64 -5.62 -1.58
CA ASP A 49 13.75 -6.14 -2.38
C ASP A 49 14.21 -5.07 -3.40
N VAL A 50 15.52 -4.84 -3.47
CA VAL A 50 16.14 -3.81 -4.31
C VAL A 50 16.89 -4.49 -5.46
N LEU A 51 16.15 -5.21 -6.29
CA LEU A 51 16.67 -5.78 -7.53
C LEU A 51 16.70 -4.77 -8.67
N ASP A 52 17.47 -5.12 -9.72
CA ASP A 52 17.25 -4.56 -11.05
C ASP A 52 15.79 -4.86 -11.46
N ARG A 53 15.08 -3.82 -11.93
CA ARG A 53 13.68 -3.94 -12.34
C ARG A 53 13.48 -4.95 -13.47
N SER A 54 14.53 -5.25 -14.24
CA SER A 54 14.49 -6.27 -15.29
C SER A 54 14.36 -7.71 -14.77
N ASP A 55 14.72 -7.97 -13.51
CA ASP A 55 14.57 -9.28 -12.87
C ASP A 55 13.14 -9.53 -12.35
N VAL A 56 12.28 -8.51 -12.36
CA VAL A 56 10.88 -8.59 -11.92
C VAL A 56 9.99 -8.98 -13.09
N THR A 57 9.49 -10.22 -13.08
CA THR A 57 8.55 -10.74 -14.08
C THR A 57 7.13 -10.75 -13.52
N SER A 58 6.11 -10.94 -14.38
CA SER A 58 4.72 -11.08 -13.95
C SER A 58 4.52 -12.21 -12.93
N GLU A 59 5.31 -13.26 -13.02
CA GLU A 59 5.21 -14.46 -12.18
C GLU A 59 5.82 -14.22 -10.80
N ASN A 60 6.86 -13.40 -10.69
CA ASN A 60 7.58 -13.17 -9.43
C ASN A 60 7.30 -11.80 -8.79
N ALA A 61 6.51 -10.93 -9.44
CA ALA A 61 6.29 -9.54 -9.04
C ALA A 61 5.84 -9.37 -7.58
N TYR A 62 4.98 -10.26 -7.06
CA TYR A 62 4.56 -10.20 -5.67
C TYR A 62 5.61 -10.72 -4.69
N ALA A 63 6.39 -11.73 -5.09
CA ALA A 63 7.46 -12.31 -4.27
C ALA A 63 8.71 -11.43 -4.21
N ARG A 64 8.94 -10.62 -5.26
CA ARG A 64 10.06 -9.66 -5.40
C ARG A 64 9.53 -8.21 -5.41
N HIS A 65 8.46 -7.94 -4.66
CA HIS A 65 7.78 -6.65 -4.71
C HIS A 65 8.69 -5.54 -4.17
N GLN A 66 8.82 -4.45 -4.93
CA GLN A 66 9.76 -3.36 -4.62
C GLN A 66 9.16 -2.26 -3.74
N TYR A 67 7.88 -2.36 -3.41
CA TYR A 67 7.22 -1.42 -2.51
C TYR A 67 7.22 -1.95 -1.08
N ALA A 68 7.82 -1.19 -0.17
CA ALA A 68 7.97 -1.61 1.22
C ALA A 68 6.61 -1.70 1.95
N GLU A 69 5.62 -0.90 1.55
CA GLU A 69 4.28 -0.99 2.13
C GLU A 69 3.57 -2.33 1.85
N TRP A 70 4.05 -3.09 0.86
CA TRP A 70 3.57 -4.44 0.56
C TRP A 70 4.21 -5.54 1.42
N TYR A 71 5.05 -5.19 2.39
CA TYR A 71 5.76 -6.14 3.25
C TYR A 71 4.84 -7.26 3.78
N ALA A 72 3.65 -6.89 4.28
CA ALA A 72 2.67 -7.82 4.83
C ALA A 72 2.23 -8.90 3.82
N ASN A 73 2.08 -8.54 2.55
CA ASN A 73 1.74 -9.48 1.49
C ASN A 73 2.97 -10.33 1.15
N THR A 74 4.11 -9.70 0.87
CA THR A 74 5.28 -10.40 0.34
C THR A 74 5.89 -11.36 1.37
N VAL A 75 5.92 -11.02 2.66
CA VAL A 75 6.45 -11.90 3.72
C VAL A 75 5.68 -13.22 3.84
N ARG A 76 4.41 -13.25 3.43
CA ARG A 76 3.57 -14.45 3.45
C ARG A 76 3.82 -15.38 2.27
N ILE A 77 4.52 -14.90 1.24
CA ILE A 77 4.86 -15.69 0.06
C ILE A 77 6.08 -16.56 0.39
N GLU A 78 5.89 -17.86 0.32
CA GLU A 78 6.95 -18.85 0.50
C GLU A 78 8.06 -18.67 -0.54
N GLY A 79 9.32 -18.75 -0.10
CA GLY A 79 10.49 -18.54 -0.95
C GLY A 79 10.75 -17.07 -1.33
N SER A 80 9.95 -16.11 -0.86
CA SER A 80 10.25 -14.69 -1.09
C SER A 80 11.50 -14.24 -0.30
N PRO A 81 12.31 -13.32 -0.86
CA PRO A 81 13.40 -12.70 -0.12
C PRO A 81 12.93 -11.97 1.14
N THR A 82 11.74 -11.35 1.10
CA THR A 82 11.14 -10.70 2.27
C THR A 82 10.95 -11.69 3.41
N ARG A 83 10.44 -12.89 3.13
CA ARG A 83 10.25 -13.94 4.14
C ARG A 83 11.58 -14.43 4.70
N ALA A 84 12.54 -14.75 3.81
CA ALA A 84 13.86 -15.22 4.23
C ALA A 84 14.54 -14.20 5.17
N ARG A 85 14.49 -12.93 4.81
CA ARG A 85 15.01 -11.83 5.63
C ARG A 85 14.23 -11.63 6.93
N HIS A 86 12.90 -11.77 6.89
CA HIS A 86 12.06 -11.64 8.08
C HIS A 86 12.43 -12.68 9.13
N GLU A 87 12.56 -13.94 8.71
CA GLU A 87 12.93 -15.05 9.58
C GLU A 87 14.37 -14.88 10.11
N GLU A 88 15.30 -14.40 9.29
CA GLU A 88 16.69 -14.13 9.69
C GLU A 88 16.79 -13.05 10.78
N LEU A 89 16.07 -11.93 10.62
CA LEU A 89 16.20 -10.79 11.53
C LEU A 89 15.30 -10.86 12.76
N TYR A 90 14.08 -11.37 12.59
CA TYR A 90 13.05 -11.30 13.60
C TYR A 90 12.68 -12.65 14.20
N GLY A 91 13.24 -13.73 13.66
CA GLY A 91 13.06 -15.09 14.14
C GLY A 91 11.89 -15.84 13.49
N LEU A 92 11.96 -17.16 13.56
CA LEU A 92 10.89 -18.03 13.08
C LEU A 92 9.63 -17.86 13.93
N GLY A 93 8.49 -17.69 13.26
CA GLY A 93 7.18 -17.60 13.91
C GLY A 93 6.76 -16.18 14.30
N ARG A 94 7.62 -15.17 14.16
CA ARG A 94 7.17 -13.78 14.26
C ARG A 94 6.27 -13.47 13.07
N SER A 95 5.12 -12.88 13.34
CA SER A 95 4.14 -12.48 12.34
C SER A 95 4.36 -11.02 11.92
N TYR A 96 3.75 -10.61 10.80
CA TYR A 96 3.73 -9.20 10.42
C TYR A 96 2.97 -8.35 11.46
N GLU A 97 1.88 -8.90 12.01
CA GLU A 97 1.05 -8.23 13.00
C GLU A 97 1.83 -7.91 14.29
N ASP A 98 2.85 -8.70 14.62
CA ASP A 98 3.69 -8.48 15.81
C ASP A 98 4.46 -7.15 15.73
N PHE A 99 4.66 -6.57 14.54
CA PHE A 99 5.23 -5.22 14.40
C PHE A 99 4.34 -4.12 14.99
N ALA A 100 3.07 -4.40 15.30
CA ALA A 100 2.23 -3.48 16.06
C ALA A 100 2.82 -3.15 17.43
N ASP A 101 3.51 -4.10 18.06
CA ASP A 101 4.15 -3.90 19.37
C ASP A 101 5.44 -3.08 19.25
N ASP A 102 6.10 -3.06 18.10
CA ASP A 102 7.30 -2.24 17.85
C ASP A 102 6.96 -0.85 17.30
N TRP A 103 5.69 -0.60 16.96
CA TRP A 103 5.25 0.64 16.35
C TRP A 103 5.17 1.78 17.38
N HIS A 104 6.26 2.53 17.49
CA HIS A 104 6.39 3.63 18.43
C HIS A 104 6.81 4.92 17.71
N PRO A 105 5.90 5.56 16.95
CA PRO A 105 6.16 6.88 16.41
C PRO A 105 6.44 7.89 17.53
N ALA A 106 7.36 8.84 17.27
CA ALA A 106 7.72 9.83 18.27
C ALA A 106 6.49 10.69 18.66
N PRO A 107 6.37 11.11 19.94
CA PRO A 107 5.36 12.07 20.31
C PRO A 107 5.49 13.36 19.49
N GLY A 108 4.38 13.85 18.95
CA GLY A 108 4.38 15.06 18.12
C GLY A 108 4.79 14.85 16.66
N SER A 109 4.93 13.60 16.19
CA SER A 109 5.34 13.31 14.80
C SER A 109 4.41 13.91 13.76
N VAL A 110 3.10 13.97 14.01
CA VAL A 110 2.14 14.53 13.05
C VAL A 110 2.35 16.03 12.91
N GLU A 111 2.49 16.73 14.04
CA GLU A 111 2.72 18.16 14.12
C GLU A 111 4.03 18.55 13.43
N GLN A 112 5.08 17.74 13.59
CA GLN A 112 6.38 17.97 12.93
C GLN A 112 6.35 17.70 11.42
N ILE A 113 5.44 16.88 10.92
CA ILE A 113 5.28 16.64 9.47
C ILE A 113 4.59 17.83 8.79
N VAL A 114 3.69 18.52 9.51
CA VAL A 114 2.86 19.60 8.96
C VAL A 114 3.34 21.01 9.32
N GLY A 115 4.21 21.14 10.33
CA GLY A 115 4.54 22.39 11.03
C GLY A 115 5.93 22.95 10.75
#